data_AF-A0A2V8NZX0-F1
#
_entry.id   AF-A0A2V8NZX0-F1
#
_cell.length_a   1.000
_cell.length_b   1.000
_cell.length_c   1.000
_cell.angle_alpha   90.00
_cell.angle_beta   90.00
_cell.angle_gamma   90.00
#
_symmetry.space_group_name_H-M   'P 1'
#
loop_
_entity.id
_entity.type
_entity.pdbx_description
1 polymer ?
#
loop_
_entity_poly.entity_id
_entity_poly.type
_entity_poly.pdbx_seq_one_letter_code
_entity_poly.pdbx_strand_id
1 'polypeptide(L)'
;MTPQIYYGRIEFDAATNSHRKVPGVRDLVTVNSGKAPVDVNHAPPDVLAALPKLSRESAIRLVAEREQKLFENLQNLVLRIPELANSETLEYMTTEMGPAARIISIATVQPSGASRTVRLEFKREKKKQILIPIPLIYKEVDVLQSGRWRY
;
A
#
# COMPACT_ATOMS: atom_id res chain seq x y z
N MET A 1 -20.97 14.92 -4.53
CA MET A 1 -19.99 13.89 -4.09
C MET A 1 -20.24 13.62 -2.61
N THR A 2 -20.51 12.37 -2.20
CA THR A 2 -20.85 12.05 -0.80
C THR A 2 -19.58 11.82 0.04
N PRO A 3 -19.53 12.26 1.32
CA PRO A 3 -18.38 12.05 2.20
C PRO A 3 -17.95 10.58 2.31
N GLN A 4 -18.92 9.66 2.19
CA GLN A 4 -18.70 8.22 2.24
C GLN A 4 -17.76 7.71 1.13
N ILE A 5 -17.71 8.37 -0.03
CA ILE A 5 -16.79 8.00 -1.12
C ILE A 5 -15.34 8.31 -0.70
N TYR A 6 -15.10 9.44 -0.03
CA TYR A 6 -13.77 9.84 0.39
C TYR A 6 -13.29 9.10 1.64
N TYR A 7 -14.15 8.98 2.65
CA TYR A 7 -13.79 8.47 3.98
C TYR A 7 -14.17 7.02 4.22
N GLY A 8 -14.96 6.41 3.31
CA GLY A 8 -15.50 5.08 3.47
C GLY A 8 -16.82 5.07 4.25
N ARG A 9 -17.36 3.87 4.46
CA ARG A 9 -18.58 3.66 5.24
C ARG A 9 -18.55 2.30 5.94
N ILE A 10 -19.42 2.12 6.92
CA ILE A 10 -19.64 0.83 7.57
C ILE A 10 -20.92 0.25 6.99
N GLU A 11 -20.85 -0.99 6.54
CA GLU A 11 -22.00 -1.76 6.07
C GLU A 11 -22.17 -2.98 6.97
N PHE A 12 -23.42 -3.32 7.24
CA PHE A 12 -23.74 -4.57 7.91
C PHE A 12 -23.81 -5.68 6.87
N ASP A 13 -22.96 -6.69 7.02
CA ASP A 13 -22.98 -7.89 6.19
C ASP A 13 -23.88 -8.93 6.84
N ALA A 14 -25.05 -9.13 6.25
CA ALA A 14 -26.04 -10.09 6.72
C ALA A 14 -25.57 -11.55 6.61
N ALA A 15 -24.63 -11.87 5.71
CA ALA A 15 -24.11 -13.22 5.55
C ALA A 15 -23.17 -13.63 6.69
N THR A 16 -22.41 -12.68 7.23
CA THR A 16 -21.45 -12.90 8.31
C THR A 16 -21.92 -12.35 9.66
N ASN A 17 -23.12 -11.76 9.72
CA ASN A 17 -23.70 -11.10 10.89
C ASN A 17 -22.72 -10.10 11.53
N SER A 18 -21.98 -9.35 10.70
CA SER A 18 -20.88 -8.50 11.16
C SER A 18 -20.84 -7.16 10.45
N HIS A 19 -20.32 -6.14 11.12
CA HIS A 19 -20.09 -4.83 10.50
C HIS A 19 -18.75 -4.84 9.74
N ARG A 20 -18.81 -4.58 8.44
CA ARG A 20 -17.65 -4.45 7.55
C ARG A 20 -17.40 -2.99 7.21
N LYS A 21 -16.14 -2.57 7.27
CA LYS A 21 -15.70 -1.28 6.72
C LYS A 21 -15.52 -1.41 5.20
N VAL A 22 -16.23 -0.57 4.45
CA VAL A 22 -15.96 -0.31 3.03
C VAL A 22 -14.95 0.84 2.97
N PRO A 23 -13.74 0.63 2.41
CA PRO A 23 -12.70 1.65 2.35
C PRO A 23 -13.11 2.82 1.45
N GLY A 24 -12.79 4.04 1.86
CA GLY A 24 -12.91 5.22 1.01
C GLY A 24 -11.70 5.38 0.11
N VAL A 25 -11.79 6.29 -0.87
CA VAL A 25 -10.69 6.61 -1.79
C VAL A 25 -9.41 6.96 -1.02
N ARG A 26 -9.50 7.69 0.10
CA ARG A 26 -8.34 8.05 0.96
C ARG A 26 -7.55 6.83 1.45
N ASP A 27 -8.20 5.69 1.64
CA ASP A 27 -7.58 4.48 2.16
C ASP A 27 -6.95 3.63 1.04
N LEU A 28 -7.31 3.88 -0.23
CA LEU A 28 -6.87 3.09 -1.39
C LEU A 28 -5.81 3.80 -2.25
N VAL A 29 -5.78 5.13 -2.26
CA VAL A 29 -4.86 5.90 -3.11
C VAL A 29 -3.74 6.54 -2.31
N THR A 30 -2.58 6.70 -2.95
CA THR A 30 -1.46 7.49 -2.42
C THR A 30 -1.11 8.56 -3.44
N VAL A 31 -0.83 9.78 -2.98
CA VAL A 31 -0.34 10.85 -3.85
C VAL A 31 1.17 10.66 -4.00
N ASN A 32 1.61 10.32 -5.21
CA ASN A 32 3.03 10.23 -5.58
C ASN A 32 3.26 11.07 -6.83
N SER A 33 4.39 11.78 -6.90
CA SER A 33 4.75 12.65 -8.03
C SER A 33 5.30 11.90 -9.24
N GLY A 34 5.22 10.56 -9.27
CA GLY A 34 5.71 9.72 -10.36
C GLY A 34 4.75 8.58 -10.71
N LYS A 35 4.92 8.01 -11.90
CA LYS A 35 4.28 6.74 -12.29
C LYS A 35 4.98 5.61 -11.56
N ALA A 36 4.43 5.19 -10.42
CA ALA A 36 4.93 4.05 -9.67
C ALA A 36 4.01 2.84 -9.91
N PRO A 37 4.55 1.66 -10.26
CA PRO A 37 3.78 0.43 -10.29
C PRO A 37 3.21 0.10 -8.90
N VAL A 38 2.11 -0.65 -8.87
CA VAL A 38 1.45 -1.11 -7.66
C VAL A 38 2.20 -2.30 -7.09
N ASP A 39 2.60 -2.20 -5.82
CA ASP A 39 3.21 -3.31 -5.08
C ASP A 39 2.18 -4.41 -4.78
N VAL A 40 2.31 -5.56 -5.43
CA VAL A 40 1.38 -6.70 -5.29
C VAL A 40 1.47 -7.39 -3.94
N ASN A 41 2.59 -7.27 -3.22
CA ASN A 41 2.76 -7.88 -1.91
C ASN A 41 2.04 -7.10 -0.81
N HIS A 42 1.80 -5.80 -1.02
CA HIS A 42 1.22 -4.92 0.01
C HIS A 42 -0.10 -4.24 -0.39
N ALA A 43 -0.45 -4.19 -1.68
CA ALA A 43 -1.67 -3.53 -2.12
C ALA A 43 -2.94 -4.23 -1.57
N PRO A 44 -3.98 -3.47 -1.17
CA PRO A 44 -5.25 -4.08 -0.79
C PRO A 44 -5.96 -4.71 -2.00
N PRO A 45 -6.84 -5.70 -1.79
CA PRO A 45 -7.54 -6.39 -2.87
C PRO A 45 -8.37 -5.44 -3.74
N ASP A 46 -8.94 -4.39 -3.16
CA ASP A 46 -9.73 -3.40 -3.91
C ASP A 46 -8.85 -2.55 -4.85
N VAL A 47 -7.57 -2.32 -4.52
CA VAL A 47 -6.60 -1.66 -5.43
C VAL A 47 -6.17 -2.60 -6.54
N LEU A 48 -5.91 -3.87 -6.21
CA LEU A 48 -5.56 -4.89 -7.21
C LEU A 48 -6.70 -5.05 -8.23
N ALA A 49 -7.94 -5.18 -7.77
CA ALA A 49 -9.13 -5.31 -8.62
C ALA A 49 -9.41 -4.08 -9.50
N ALA A 50 -8.81 -2.92 -9.18
CA ALA A 50 -8.90 -1.73 -10.01
C ALA A 50 -7.89 -1.74 -11.17
N LEU A 51 -6.94 -2.68 -11.20
CA LEU A 51 -5.98 -2.81 -12.29
C LEU A 51 -6.66 -3.35 -13.56
N PRO A 52 -6.19 -2.94 -14.75
CA PRO A 52 -6.78 -3.37 -16.01
C PRO A 52 -6.85 -4.89 -16.11
N LYS A 53 -8.00 -5.42 -16.58
CA LYS A 53 -8.22 -6.85 -16.83
C LYS A 53 -8.06 -7.76 -15.60
N LEU A 54 -8.02 -7.21 -14.38
CA LEU A 54 -8.01 -8.00 -13.14
C LEU A 54 -9.41 -8.07 -12.54
N SER A 55 -9.96 -9.28 -12.41
CA SER A 55 -11.23 -9.47 -11.72
C SER A 55 -11.07 -9.36 -10.20
N ARG A 56 -12.17 -9.11 -9.47
CA ARG A 56 -12.17 -9.12 -8.01
C ARG A 56 -11.78 -10.50 -7.44
N GLU A 57 -12.18 -11.57 -8.11
CA GLU A 57 -11.85 -12.94 -7.72
C GLU A 57 -10.34 -13.20 -7.87
N SER A 58 -9.75 -12.79 -8.99
CA SER A 58 -8.30 -12.87 -9.22
C SER A 58 -7.53 -12.01 -8.20
N ALA A 59 -8.04 -10.85 -7.82
CA ALA A 59 -7.46 -10.01 -6.77
C ALA A 59 -7.49 -10.69 -5.38
N ILE A 60 -8.59 -11.36 -5.02
CA ILE A 60 -8.70 -12.12 -3.78
C ILE A 60 -7.71 -13.29 -3.80
N ARG A 61 -7.59 -14.00 -4.93
CA ARG A 61 -6.64 -15.09 -5.11
C ARG A 61 -5.19 -14.63 -4.96
N LEU A 62 -4.83 -13.49 -5.54
CA LEU A 62 -3.53 -12.83 -5.36
C LEU A 62 -3.21 -12.61 -3.87
N VAL A 63 -4.18 -12.11 -3.10
CA VAL A 63 -4.01 -11.88 -1.67
C VAL A 63 -3.85 -13.20 -0.91
N ALA A 64 -4.63 -14.22 -1.24
CA ALA A 64 -4.52 -15.54 -0.63
C ALA A 64 -3.15 -16.22 -0.91
N GLU A 65 -2.63 -16.09 -2.13
CA GLU A 65 -1.32 -16.64 -2.52
C GLU A 65 -0.15 -15.96 -1.80
N ARG A 66 -0.19 -14.62 -1.66
CA ARG A 66 0.88 -13.91 -0.94
C ARG A 66 0.84 -14.12 0.57
N GLU A 67 -0.35 -14.40 1.15
CA GLU A 67 -0.48 -14.75 2.56
C GLU A 67 0.23 -16.06 2.90
N GLN A 68 0.32 -17.00 1.94
CA GLN A 68 1.14 -18.20 2.10
C GLN A 68 2.62 -17.89 1.99
N LYS A 69 3.02 -17.18 0.93
CA LYS A 69 4.39 -16.72 0.72
C LYS A 69 4.41 -15.53 -0.24
N LEU A 70 5.07 -14.44 0.16
CA LEU A 70 5.26 -13.26 -0.69
C LEU A 70 5.88 -13.63 -2.05
N PHE A 71 5.54 -12.84 -3.07
CA PHE A 71 6.10 -12.97 -4.41
C PHE A 71 7.49 -12.34 -4.44
N GLU A 72 8.49 -13.12 -4.83
CA GLU A 72 9.89 -12.67 -4.88
C GLU A 72 10.13 -11.75 -6.08
N ASN A 73 9.51 -12.08 -7.23
CA ASN A 73 9.62 -11.35 -8.48
C ASN A 73 8.36 -11.55 -9.33
N LEU A 74 8.24 -10.79 -10.42
CA LEU A 74 7.08 -10.87 -11.33
C LEU A 74 6.97 -12.25 -12.00
N GLN A 75 8.08 -12.93 -12.27
CA GLN A 75 8.06 -14.29 -12.82
C GLN A 75 7.41 -15.28 -11.85
N ASN A 76 7.71 -15.18 -10.56
CA ASN A 76 7.11 -15.99 -9.51
C ASN A 76 5.60 -15.74 -9.38
N LEU A 77 5.18 -14.48 -9.53
CA LEU A 77 3.77 -14.11 -9.57
C LEU A 77 3.06 -14.76 -10.77
N VAL A 78 3.64 -14.69 -11.96
CA VAL A 78 3.05 -15.30 -13.17
C VAL A 78 3.00 -16.83 -13.06
N LEU A 79 4.01 -17.46 -12.44
CA LEU A 79 4.01 -18.91 -12.22
C LEU A 79 2.87 -19.37 -11.31
N ARG A 80 2.56 -18.61 -10.25
CA ARG A 80 1.46 -18.94 -9.33
C ARG A 80 0.10 -18.50 -9.87
N ILE A 81 0.07 -17.48 -10.72
CA ILE A 81 -1.15 -16.93 -11.30
C ILE A 81 -0.97 -16.80 -12.81
N PRO A 82 -1.12 -17.92 -13.55
CA PRO A 82 -0.88 -17.97 -14.99
C PRO A 82 -1.77 -17.03 -15.81
N GLU A 83 -2.93 -16.66 -15.28
CA GLU A 83 -3.86 -15.69 -15.88
C GLU A 83 -3.20 -14.33 -16.17
N LEU A 84 -2.14 -13.98 -15.42
CA LEU A 84 -1.41 -12.73 -15.57
C LEU A 84 -0.35 -12.77 -16.67
N ALA A 85 0.03 -13.95 -17.18
CA ALA A 85 1.14 -14.12 -18.12
C ALA A 85 1.00 -13.27 -19.40
N ASN A 86 -0.23 -13.08 -19.89
CA ASN A 86 -0.52 -12.38 -21.14
C ASN A 86 -1.31 -11.08 -20.90
N SER A 87 -1.30 -10.56 -19.67
CA SER A 87 -2.08 -9.38 -19.33
C SER A 87 -1.21 -8.12 -19.31
N GLU A 88 -1.75 -7.03 -19.88
CA GLU A 88 -1.21 -5.67 -19.73
C GLU A 88 -1.12 -5.23 -18.26
N THR A 89 -1.80 -5.93 -17.34
CA THR A 89 -1.74 -5.68 -15.90
C THR A 89 -0.32 -5.75 -15.33
N LEU A 90 0.56 -6.58 -15.90
CA LEU A 90 1.93 -6.77 -15.40
C LEU A 90 2.75 -5.48 -15.47
N GLU A 91 2.48 -4.60 -16.44
CA GLU A 91 3.18 -3.31 -16.58
C GLU A 91 2.88 -2.34 -15.43
N TYR A 92 1.77 -2.57 -14.72
CA TYR A 92 1.32 -1.76 -13.59
C TYR A 92 1.66 -2.39 -12.24
N MET A 93 2.35 -3.53 -12.22
CA MET A 93 2.64 -4.29 -11.01
C MET A 93 4.14 -4.31 -10.69
N THR A 94 4.48 -4.37 -9.41
CA THR A 94 5.84 -4.65 -8.94
C THR A 94 5.79 -5.53 -7.70
N THR A 95 6.83 -6.31 -7.48
CA THR A 95 7.09 -7.01 -6.20
C THR A 95 8.13 -6.30 -5.36
N GLU A 96 8.78 -5.27 -5.92
CA GLU A 96 9.77 -4.47 -5.22
C GLU A 96 9.09 -3.56 -4.22
N MET A 97 9.43 -3.74 -2.95
CA MET A 97 8.99 -2.84 -1.91
C MET A 97 9.65 -1.49 -2.11
N GLY A 98 8.86 -0.47 -2.43
CA GLY A 98 9.32 0.92 -2.39
C GLY A 98 9.83 1.30 -0.99
N PRO A 99 10.62 2.39 -0.85
CA PRO A 99 11.15 2.79 0.45
C PRO A 99 10.00 2.96 1.45
N ALA A 100 10.05 2.19 2.55
CA ALA A 100 9.03 2.23 3.59
C ALA A 100 8.99 3.63 4.21
N ALA A 101 7.97 4.40 3.81
CA ALA A 101 7.83 5.82 4.15
C ALA A 101 6.65 6.07 5.09
N ARG A 102 5.98 5.04 5.62
CA ARG A 102 4.84 5.25 6.52
C ARG A 102 4.64 4.13 7.52
N ILE A 103 4.23 4.52 8.73
CA ILE A 103 3.57 3.65 9.69
C ILE A 103 2.08 3.99 9.70
N ILE A 104 1.24 2.96 9.60
CA ILE A 104 -0.22 3.08 9.72
C ILE A 104 -0.65 2.22 10.90
N SER A 105 -1.31 2.83 11.88
CA SER A 105 -1.97 2.13 12.98
C SER A 105 -3.48 2.28 12.82
N ILE A 106 -4.21 1.17 12.87
CA ILE A 106 -5.67 1.14 12.75
C ILE A 106 -6.22 0.45 14.00
N ALA A 107 -7.08 1.14 14.74
CA ALA A 107 -7.83 0.57 15.85
C ALA A 107 -9.29 0.45 15.45
N THR A 108 -9.88 -0.74 15.58
CA THR A 108 -11.28 -1.02 15.26
C THR A 108 -12.03 -1.54 16.48
N VAL A 109 -13.17 -0.94 16.82
CA VAL A 109 -14.02 -1.34 17.94
C VAL A 109 -15.07 -2.35 17.46
N GLN A 110 -14.97 -3.58 17.95
CA GLN A 110 -16.02 -4.58 17.77
C GLN A 110 -17.10 -4.43 18.86
N PRO A 111 -18.41 -4.63 18.55
CA PRO A 111 -18.97 -5.10 17.27
C PRO A 111 -19.32 -3.99 16.27
N SER A 112 -19.14 -2.71 16.65
CA SER A 112 -19.59 -1.54 15.87
C SER A 112 -18.92 -1.36 14.50
N GLY A 113 -17.74 -1.94 14.29
CA GLY A 113 -16.92 -1.72 13.10
C GLY A 113 -16.31 -0.31 13.02
N ALA A 114 -16.53 0.55 14.02
CA ALA A 114 -15.94 1.88 14.08
C ALA A 114 -14.41 1.76 14.13
N SER A 115 -13.71 2.45 13.24
CA SER A 115 -12.25 2.41 13.17
C SER A 115 -11.64 3.80 13.18
N ARG A 116 -10.48 3.92 13.83
CA ARG A 116 -9.64 5.11 13.79
C ARG A 116 -8.27 4.74 13.23
N THR A 117 -7.81 5.51 12.26
CA THR A 117 -6.52 5.30 11.60
C THR A 117 -5.60 6.46 11.91
N VAL A 118 -4.42 6.15 12.44
CA VAL A 118 -3.37 7.11 12.72
C VAL A 118 -2.19 6.81 11.79
N ARG A 119 -1.65 7.85 11.15
CA ARG A 119 -0.58 7.72 10.15
C ARG A 119 0.62 8.57 10.53
N LEU A 120 1.82 7.99 10.40
CA LEU A 120 3.09 8.69 10.49
C LEU A 120 3.82 8.51 9.17
N GLU A 121 4.16 9.62 8.52
CA GLU A 121 4.94 9.64 7.29
C GLU A 121 6.42 9.86 7.62
N PHE A 122 7.30 9.21 6.87
CA PHE A 122 8.74 9.35 6.93
C PHE A 122 9.25 9.89 5.61
N LYS A 123 10.17 10.83 5.68
CA LYS A 123 10.89 11.35 4.53
C LYS A 123 12.35 10.96 4.66
N ARG A 124 12.89 10.30 3.63
CA ARG A 124 14.32 10.04 3.54
C ARG A 124 14.99 11.24 2.88
N GLU A 125 15.96 11.82 3.54
CA GLU A 125 16.74 12.94 3.03
C GLU A 125 18.22 12.60 3.01
N LYS A 126 18.90 12.91 1.90
CA LYS A 126 20.36 12.85 1.83
C LYS A 126 20.93 14.12 2.43
N LYS A 127 21.69 14.00 3.50
CA LYS A 127 22.39 15.13 4.13
C LYS A 127 23.90 14.96 3.98
N LYS A 128 24.59 16.07 3.72
CA LYS A 128 26.05 16.12 3.76
C LYS A 128 26.48 16.34 5.20
N GLN A 129 27.14 15.36 5.79
CA GLN A 129 27.79 15.49 7.08
C GLN A 129 29.25 15.91 6.84
N ILE A 130 29.57 17.17 7.15
CA ILE A 130 30.93 17.70 7.06
C ILE A 130 31.77 17.05 8.16
N LEU A 131 32.89 16.44 7.77
CA LEU A 131 33.87 15.82 8.67
C LEU A 131 35.03 16.77 8.93
N ILE A 132 35.54 17.41 7.86
CA ILE A 132 36.60 18.40 7.94
C ILE A 132 36.19 19.58 7.03
N PRO A 133 36.22 20.83 7.51
CA PRO A 133 35.82 21.97 6.71
C PRO A 133 36.91 22.42 5.71
N ILE A 134 38.20 22.25 6.04
CA ILE A 134 39.33 22.57 5.16
C ILE A 134 40.47 21.54 5.35
N PRO A 135 40.83 20.75 4.32
CA PRO A 135 40.09 20.62 3.06
C PRO A 135 38.66 20.11 3.34
N LEU A 136 37.70 20.50 2.49
CA LEU A 136 36.31 20.10 2.67
C LEU A 136 36.17 18.59 2.44
N ILE A 137 36.04 17.84 3.53
CA ILE A 137 35.76 16.40 3.54
C ILE A 137 34.38 16.24 4.14
N TYR A 138 33.47 15.63 3.39
CA TYR A 138 32.12 15.31 3.86
C TYR A 138 31.77 13.88 3.46
N LYS A 139 30.80 13.30 4.17
CA LYS A 139 30.13 12.07 3.75
C LYS A 139 28.65 12.35 3.54
N GLU A 140 28.05 11.69 2.55
CA GLU A 140 26.61 11.68 2.39
C GLU A 140 26.00 10.64 3.32
N VAL A 141 24.98 11.04 4.07
CA VAL A 141 24.27 10.17 5.01
C VAL A 141 22.79 10.25 4.69
N ASP A 142 22.15 9.08 4.59
CA ASP A 142 20.69 8.98 4.52
C ASP A 142 20.10 9.18 5.92
N VAL A 143 19.31 10.23 6.08
CA VAL A 143 18.60 10.52 7.33
C VAL A 143 17.11 10.28 7.11
N LEU A 144 16.50 9.52 8.02
CA LEU A 144 15.05 9.33 8.06
C LEU A 144 14.45 10.41 8.97
N GLN A 145 13.63 11.30 8.43
CA GLN A 145 12.88 12.28 9.19
C GLN A 145 11.42 11.86 9.33
N SER A 146 10.89 11.88 10.54
CA SER A 146 9.45 11.68 10.77
C SER A 146 8.68 12.99 10.57
N GLY A 147 7.54 12.90 9.91
CA GLY A 147 6.53 13.94 9.87
C GLY A 147 5.73 14.00 11.18
N ARG A 148 4.63 14.77 11.17
CA ARG A 148 3.67 14.78 12.29
C ARG A 148 2.66 13.65 12.13
N TRP A 149 2.15 13.15 13.26
CA TRP A 149 1.01 12.24 13.28
C TRP A 149 -0.22 12.89 12.63
N ARG A 150 -0.86 12.17 11.71
CA ARG A 150 -2.11 12.57 11.05
C ARG A 150 -3.24 11.62 11.46
N TYR A 151 -4.39 12.19 11.84
CA TYR A 151 -5.62 11.47 12.22
C TYR A 151 -6.70 11.52 11.13
#